data_AF-A0A447MUE6-F1
#
_entry.id   AF-A0A447MUE6-F1
#
_cell.length_a   1.000
_cell.length_b   1.000
_cell.length_c   1.000
_cell.angle_alpha   90.00
_cell.angle_beta   90.00
_cell.angle_gamma   90.00
#
_symmetry.space_group_name_H-M   'P 1'
#
loop_
_entity.id
_entity.type
_entity.pdbx_description
1 polymer ?
#
loop_
_entity_poly.entity_id
_entity_poly.type
_entity_poly.pdbx_seq_one_letter_code
_entity_poly.pdbx_strand_id
1 'polypeptide(L)'
;MMSRHNLRAPLANNGSVLAQSTPNAWPAWDVPGGQLTTKGGVLEVYMGHYTREWLVAQGLIPSGECPAPDTVYAYANSLQRTVATAQFFITGAFPGCDIPVHHQEKMGTMDPTFNPVITDDSAAFRQQAVQAMEKARSQLHLDESYKLLEQITHYQDSPSCKEKHQCSLIDAKDTFSANYQQEPGVQGPLKVGNSLVDAFTLQYYEGFPMDQVAWGQD
;
A
#
# COMPACT_ATOMS: atom_id res chain seq x y z
N MET A 1 11.58 -14.96 -4.28
CA MET A 1 11.30 -13.52 -4.50
C MET A 1 10.37 -13.05 -3.41
N MET A 2 10.65 -11.91 -2.76
CA MET A 2 9.68 -11.25 -1.87
C MET A 2 9.08 -10.07 -2.64
N SER A 3 7.77 -10.07 -2.83
CA SER A 3 7.08 -9.08 -3.66
C SER A 3 6.03 -8.29 -2.86
N ARG A 4 5.88 -7.01 -3.18
CA ARG A 4 4.71 -6.21 -2.78
C ARG A 4 3.61 -6.43 -3.83
N HIS A 5 2.35 -6.35 -3.42
CA HIS A 5 1.24 -6.28 -4.38
C HIS A 5 1.44 -5.11 -5.36
N ASN A 6 0.92 -5.25 -6.58
CA ASN A 6 0.94 -4.18 -7.58
C ASN A 6 -0.17 -3.14 -7.32
N LEU A 7 -0.47 -2.32 -8.31
CA LEU A 7 -1.35 -1.15 -8.25
C LEU A 7 -2.77 -1.46 -7.75
N ARG A 8 -3.20 -0.69 -6.74
CA ARG A 8 -4.49 -0.87 -6.05
C ARG A 8 -5.24 0.46 -5.91
N ALA A 9 -6.55 0.36 -5.67
CA ALA A 9 -7.32 1.53 -5.25
C ALA A 9 -6.96 1.95 -3.80
N PRO A 10 -6.96 3.27 -3.49
CA PRO A 10 -6.83 3.79 -2.13
C PRO A 10 -8.09 3.54 -1.30
N LEU A 11 -7.97 3.69 0.02
CA LEU A 11 -9.10 3.59 0.96
C LEU A 11 -9.75 4.98 1.15
N ALA A 12 -10.54 5.42 0.17
CA ALA A 12 -11.12 6.77 0.10
C ALA A 12 -12.61 6.84 0.49
N ASN A 13 -13.10 5.94 1.34
CA ASN A 13 -14.51 5.91 1.76
C ASN A 13 -14.89 7.04 2.72
N ASN A 14 -16.19 7.29 2.89
CA ASN A 14 -16.70 8.32 3.82
C ASN A 14 -16.20 8.07 5.24
N GLY A 15 -15.70 9.13 5.89
CA GLY A 15 -15.08 9.06 7.23
C GLY A 15 -13.62 8.58 7.23
N SER A 16 -13.06 8.19 6.09
CA SER A 16 -11.62 7.92 5.95
C SER A 16 -10.80 9.18 6.19
N VAL A 17 -9.51 8.99 6.48
CA VAL A 17 -8.53 10.09 6.57
C VAL A 17 -8.56 10.94 5.30
N LEU A 18 -8.67 10.32 4.12
CA LEU A 18 -8.74 11.02 2.83
C LEU A 18 -9.95 11.95 2.73
N ALA A 19 -11.14 11.43 3.03
CA ALA A 19 -12.39 12.20 2.98
C ALA A 19 -12.45 13.32 4.02
N GLN A 20 -11.65 13.23 5.09
CA GLN A 20 -11.61 14.22 6.17
C GLN A 20 -10.54 15.29 5.97
N SER A 21 -9.60 15.09 5.04
CA SER A 21 -8.41 15.95 4.89
C SER A 21 -8.53 16.95 3.74
N THR A 22 -9.66 17.01 3.04
CA THR A 22 -9.88 17.96 1.94
C THR A 22 -11.38 18.19 1.75
N PRO A 23 -11.82 19.39 1.30
CA PRO A 23 -13.18 19.58 0.81
C PRO A 23 -13.38 19.01 -0.61
N ASN A 24 -12.31 18.66 -1.32
CA ASN A 24 -12.38 18.25 -2.72
C ASN A 24 -12.96 16.84 -2.87
N ALA A 25 -13.65 16.60 -3.99
CA ALA A 25 -14.14 15.28 -4.33
C ALA A 25 -12.98 14.38 -4.80
N TRP A 26 -12.91 13.15 -4.26
CA TRP A 26 -11.94 12.15 -4.71
C TRP A 26 -12.41 11.50 -6.02
N PRO A 27 -11.51 11.29 -7.00
CA PRO A 27 -11.83 10.53 -8.20
C PRO A 27 -12.32 9.12 -7.89
N ALA A 28 -13.30 8.65 -8.64
CA ALA A 28 -13.82 7.29 -8.51
C ALA A 28 -12.82 6.27 -9.09
N TRP A 29 -12.78 5.10 -8.47
CA TRP A 29 -12.00 3.95 -8.94
C TRP A 29 -12.94 2.84 -9.38
N ASP A 30 -12.57 2.09 -10.41
CA ASP A 30 -13.37 0.99 -10.95
C ASP A 30 -13.43 -0.25 -10.03
N VAL A 31 -12.58 -0.27 -9.00
CA VAL A 31 -12.52 -1.36 -8.01
C VAL A 31 -12.71 -0.83 -6.59
N PRO A 32 -13.23 -1.65 -5.66
CA PRO A 32 -13.30 -1.28 -4.25
C PRO A 32 -11.93 -0.92 -3.65
N GLY A 33 -11.94 -0.04 -2.64
CA GLY A 33 -10.73 0.38 -1.96
C GLY A 33 -9.89 -0.79 -1.43
N GLY A 34 -8.59 -0.75 -1.68
CA GLY A 34 -7.64 -1.80 -1.26
C GLY A 34 -7.59 -3.04 -2.16
N GLN A 35 -8.37 -3.09 -3.24
CA GLN A 35 -8.28 -4.13 -4.26
C GLN A 35 -7.33 -3.75 -5.40
N LEU A 36 -6.74 -4.76 -6.05
CA LEU A 36 -5.90 -4.59 -7.23
C LEU A 36 -6.71 -4.05 -8.40
N THR A 37 -6.16 -3.12 -9.17
CA THR A 37 -6.79 -2.65 -10.41
C THR A 37 -6.48 -3.57 -11.58
N THR A 38 -7.28 -3.49 -12.65
CA THR A 38 -7.00 -4.21 -13.90
C THR A 38 -5.62 -3.82 -14.46
N LYS A 39 -5.27 -2.52 -14.40
CA LYS A 39 -3.94 -2.05 -14.81
C LYS A 39 -2.84 -2.63 -13.93
N GLY A 40 -3.06 -2.75 -12.62
CA GLY A 40 -2.14 -3.45 -11.71
C GLY A 40 -1.89 -4.90 -12.12
N GLY A 41 -2.92 -5.60 -12.59
CA GLY A 41 -2.76 -6.94 -13.16
C GLY A 41 -1.90 -6.95 -14.43
N VAL A 42 -2.15 -6.03 -15.36
CA VAL A 42 -1.36 -5.90 -16.60
C VAL A 42 0.12 -5.59 -16.29
N LEU A 43 0.38 -4.65 -15.38
CA LEU A 43 1.74 -4.32 -14.94
C LEU A 43 2.44 -5.55 -14.34
N GLU A 44 1.72 -6.35 -13.56
CA GLU A 44 2.27 -7.55 -12.95
C GLU A 44 2.53 -8.68 -13.96
N VAL A 45 1.72 -8.80 -15.02
CA VAL A 45 2.01 -9.70 -16.14
C VAL A 45 3.36 -9.35 -16.77
N TYR A 46 3.64 -8.05 -16.98
CA TYR A 46 4.94 -7.61 -17.50
C TYR A 46 6.09 -7.95 -16.54
N MET A 47 5.89 -7.77 -15.24
CA MET A 47 6.88 -8.16 -14.23
C MET A 47 7.14 -9.67 -14.24
N GLY A 48 6.08 -10.47 -14.37
CA GLY A 48 6.19 -11.93 -14.51
C GLY A 48 6.97 -12.32 -15.76
N HIS A 49 6.60 -11.75 -16.90
CA HIS A 49 7.27 -12.01 -18.18
C HIS A 49 8.75 -11.66 -18.14
N TYR A 50 9.10 -10.46 -17.65
CA TYR A 50 10.50 -10.05 -17.47
C TYR A 50 11.26 -11.01 -16.55
N THR A 51 10.64 -11.41 -15.43
CA THR A 51 11.26 -12.36 -14.49
C THR A 51 11.49 -13.72 -15.14
N ARG A 52 10.57 -14.18 -15.98
CA ARG A 52 10.72 -15.41 -16.76
C ARG A 52 11.91 -15.32 -17.71
N GLU A 53 12.03 -14.26 -18.49
CA GLU A 53 13.17 -14.06 -19.39
C GLU A 53 14.49 -14.07 -18.62
N TRP A 54 14.53 -13.39 -17.48
CA TRP A 54 15.71 -13.39 -16.62
C TRP A 54 16.05 -14.79 -16.08
N LEU A 55 15.08 -15.53 -15.56
CA LEU A 55 15.28 -16.89 -15.04
C LEU A 55 15.79 -17.86 -16.14
N VAL A 56 15.28 -17.73 -17.36
CA VAL A 56 15.76 -18.50 -18.54
C VAL A 56 17.20 -18.11 -18.87
N ALA A 57 17.52 -16.81 -18.89
CA ALA A 57 18.87 -16.33 -19.17
C ALA A 57 19.90 -16.79 -18.12
N GLN A 58 19.46 -16.98 -16.87
CA GLN A 58 20.29 -17.56 -15.80
C GLN A 58 20.35 -19.09 -15.83
N GLY A 59 19.66 -19.75 -16.76
CA GLY A 59 19.61 -21.22 -16.86
C GLY A 59 18.86 -21.91 -15.71
N LEU A 60 17.99 -21.18 -15.01
CA LEU A 60 17.24 -21.71 -13.85
C LEU A 60 15.98 -22.48 -14.26
N ILE A 61 15.42 -22.17 -15.44
CA ILE A 61 14.24 -22.82 -16.02
C ILE A 61 14.40 -22.92 -17.54
N PRO A 62 13.73 -23.90 -18.19
CA PRO A 62 13.81 -24.06 -19.65
C PRO A 62 13.16 -22.87 -20.38
N SER A 63 13.61 -22.59 -21.60
CA SER A 63 12.95 -21.62 -22.48
C SER A 63 11.76 -22.27 -23.19
N GLY A 64 10.63 -21.56 -23.34
CA GLY A 64 9.48 -22.01 -24.13
C GLY A 64 8.65 -23.17 -23.56
N GLU A 65 9.03 -23.74 -22.41
CA GLU A 65 8.37 -24.89 -21.80
C GLU A 65 7.96 -24.61 -20.34
N CYS A 66 6.94 -25.30 -19.84
CA CYS A 66 6.63 -25.22 -18.41
C CYS A 66 7.77 -25.81 -17.57
N PRO A 67 8.10 -25.20 -16.41
CA PRO A 67 9.07 -25.81 -15.50
C PRO A 67 8.53 -27.14 -14.99
N ALA A 68 9.42 -28.02 -14.52
CA ALA A 68 9.01 -29.27 -13.89
C ALA A 68 8.09 -29.00 -12.67
N PRO A 69 7.20 -29.94 -12.31
CA PRO A 69 6.36 -29.81 -11.12
C PRO A 69 7.17 -29.38 -9.89
N ASP A 70 6.58 -28.56 -9.03
CA ASP A 70 7.16 -28.05 -7.78
C ASP A 70 8.44 -27.20 -7.89
N THR A 71 8.92 -26.90 -9.11
CA THR A 71 10.05 -25.98 -9.33
C THR A 71 9.70 -24.56 -8.90
N VAL A 72 8.42 -24.19 -9.04
CA VAL A 72 7.90 -22.86 -8.70
C VAL A 72 6.82 -23.03 -7.65
N TYR A 73 7.01 -22.37 -6.51
CA TYR A 73 6.03 -22.30 -5.44
C TYR A 73 5.64 -20.84 -5.22
N ALA A 74 4.37 -20.52 -5.46
CA ALA A 74 3.82 -19.19 -5.27
C ALA A 74 2.97 -19.15 -4.01
N TYR A 75 3.34 -18.29 -3.06
CA TYR A 75 2.59 -18.12 -1.82
C TYR A 75 2.31 -16.64 -1.56
N ALA A 76 1.04 -16.33 -1.32
CA ALA A 76 0.56 -14.98 -1.09
C ALA A 76 -0.19 -14.90 0.24
N ASN A 77 -0.21 -13.70 0.81
CA ASN A 77 -1.17 -13.37 1.85
C ASN A 77 -2.61 -13.51 1.32
N SER A 78 -3.58 -13.68 2.21
CA SER A 78 -4.97 -14.01 1.86
C SER A 78 -5.85 -12.76 1.67
N LEU A 79 -5.27 -11.70 1.12
CA LEU A 79 -6.00 -10.51 0.70
C LEU A 79 -6.14 -10.50 -0.82
N GLN A 80 -7.26 -9.97 -1.33
CA GLN A 80 -7.55 -9.97 -2.77
C GLN A 80 -6.37 -9.41 -3.58
N ARG A 81 -5.79 -8.27 -3.15
CA ARG A 81 -4.70 -7.63 -3.90
C ARG A 81 -3.42 -8.46 -3.97
N THR A 82 -3.09 -9.23 -2.93
CA THR A 82 -1.87 -10.06 -2.90
C THR A 82 -2.05 -11.34 -3.70
N VAL A 83 -3.20 -12.00 -3.57
CA VAL A 83 -3.50 -13.21 -4.37
C VAL A 83 -3.62 -12.85 -5.85
N ALA A 84 -4.34 -11.78 -6.20
CA ALA A 84 -4.48 -11.34 -7.58
C ALA A 84 -3.12 -10.97 -8.22
N THR A 85 -2.26 -10.24 -7.48
CA THR A 85 -0.90 -9.95 -7.96
C THR A 85 -0.14 -11.24 -8.26
N ALA A 86 -0.12 -12.19 -7.32
CA ALA A 86 0.56 -13.47 -7.52
C ALA A 86 0.01 -14.25 -8.73
N GLN A 87 -1.31 -14.22 -8.96
CA GLN A 87 -1.94 -14.87 -10.12
C GLN A 87 -1.49 -14.23 -11.44
N PHE A 88 -1.48 -12.89 -11.53
CA PHE A 88 -1.00 -12.19 -12.72
C PHE A 88 0.49 -12.39 -12.96
N PHE A 89 1.31 -12.39 -11.89
CA PHE A 89 2.73 -12.68 -11.97
C PHE A 89 2.98 -14.08 -12.53
N ILE A 90 2.34 -15.10 -11.96
CA ILE A 90 2.49 -16.49 -12.40
C ILE A 90 1.99 -16.68 -13.83
N THR A 91 0.87 -16.07 -14.18
CA THR A 91 0.34 -16.12 -15.56
C THR A 91 1.30 -15.45 -16.56
N GLY A 92 1.92 -14.32 -16.19
CA GLY A 92 2.90 -13.63 -17.04
C GLY A 92 4.23 -14.37 -17.15
N ALA A 93 4.69 -14.99 -16.06
CA ALA A 93 5.95 -15.71 -16.01
C ALA A 93 5.88 -17.14 -16.59
N PHE A 94 4.72 -17.79 -16.47
CA PHE A 94 4.52 -19.20 -16.80
C PHE A 94 3.17 -19.40 -17.54
N PRO A 95 2.96 -18.72 -18.67
CA PRO A 95 1.68 -18.77 -19.37
C PRO A 95 1.35 -20.20 -19.82
N GLY A 96 0.15 -20.68 -19.47
CA GLY A 96 -0.32 -22.02 -19.80
C GLY A 96 0.19 -23.14 -18.89
N CYS A 97 0.95 -22.82 -17.84
CA CYS A 97 1.46 -23.79 -16.88
C CYS A 97 0.55 -23.93 -15.66
N ASP A 98 0.41 -25.16 -15.15
CA ASP A 98 -0.37 -25.46 -13.96
C ASP A 98 0.41 -25.16 -12.67
N ILE A 99 0.62 -23.87 -12.39
CA ILE A 99 1.29 -23.40 -11.17
C ILE A 99 0.26 -22.69 -10.28
N PRO A 100 -0.19 -23.32 -9.18
CA PRO A 100 -1.17 -22.73 -8.29
C PRO A 100 -0.56 -21.60 -7.45
N VAL A 101 -1.39 -20.62 -7.09
CA VAL A 101 -1.09 -19.65 -6.05
C VAL A 101 -1.66 -20.16 -4.73
N HIS A 102 -0.78 -20.43 -3.77
CA HIS A 102 -1.16 -20.83 -2.44
C HIS A 102 -1.43 -19.60 -1.56
N HIS A 103 -2.39 -19.73 -0.66
CA HIS A 103 -2.69 -18.77 0.41
C HIS A 103 -3.47 -19.51 1.50
N GLN A 104 -3.64 -18.89 2.67
CA GLN A 104 -4.50 -19.44 3.72
C GLN A 104 -5.95 -19.54 3.21
N GLU A 105 -6.68 -20.58 3.62
CA GLU A 105 -8.03 -20.84 3.11
C GLU A 105 -8.99 -19.65 3.30
N LYS A 106 -8.90 -18.98 4.46
CA LYS A 106 -9.73 -17.84 4.79
C LYS A 106 -9.26 -16.57 4.07
N MET A 107 -9.92 -16.25 2.97
CA MET A 107 -9.77 -14.96 2.28
C MET A 107 -10.28 -13.78 3.11
N GLY A 108 -9.65 -12.62 2.94
CA GLY A 108 -9.99 -11.38 3.63
C GLY A 108 -9.36 -11.22 5.01
N THR A 109 -8.62 -12.22 5.50
CA THR A 109 -7.84 -12.14 6.75
C THR A 109 -6.35 -12.12 6.47
N MET A 110 -5.58 -11.46 7.34
CA MET A 110 -4.13 -11.49 7.27
C MET A 110 -3.62 -12.88 7.68
N ASP A 111 -2.81 -13.49 6.82
CA ASP A 111 -2.05 -14.68 7.14
C ASP A 111 -0.89 -14.30 8.09
N PRO A 112 -0.68 -15.02 9.22
CA PRO A 112 0.37 -14.72 10.20
C PRO A 112 1.77 -14.60 9.60
N THR A 113 2.05 -15.31 8.51
CA THR A 113 3.34 -15.23 7.79
C THR A 113 3.60 -13.83 7.23
N PHE A 114 2.54 -13.13 6.85
CA PHE A 114 2.59 -11.80 6.23
C PHE A 114 2.04 -10.68 7.13
N ASN A 115 1.57 -11.01 8.34
CA ASN A 115 0.92 -10.06 9.23
C ASN A 115 1.96 -9.31 10.07
N PRO A 116 2.24 -8.01 9.82
CA PRO A 116 3.34 -7.30 10.46
C PRO A 116 2.94 -6.75 11.83
N VAL A 117 2.41 -7.62 12.69
CA VAL A 117 1.92 -7.28 14.02
C VAL A 117 2.99 -7.46 15.09
N ILE A 118 2.85 -6.72 16.19
CA ILE A 118 3.67 -6.93 17.37
C ILE A 118 3.31 -8.28 18.02
N THR A 119 4.28 -9.17 18.17
CA THR A 119 4.10 -10.50 18.80
C THR A 119 4.72 -10.62 20.19
N ASP A 120 5.34 -9.55 20.70
CA ASP A 120 5.85 -9.43 22.07
C ASP A 120 4.88 -8.54 22.87
N ASP A 121 4.26 -9.08 23.92
CA ASP A 121 3.27 -8.39 24.73
C ASP A 121 3.85 -7.61 25.92
N SER A 122 5.19 -7.60 26.07
CA SER A 122 5.83 -6.96 27.20
C SER A 122 5.74 -5.43 27.14
N ALA A 123 5.49 -4.82 28.30
CA ALA A 123 5.48 -3.37 28.42
C ALA A 123 6.83 -2.73 28.07
N ALA A 124 7.93 -3.45 28.35
CA ALA A 124 9.28 -3.02 28.02
C ALA A 124 9.50 -2.95 26.51
N PHE A 125 9.11 -3.99 25.76
CA PHE A 125 9.17 -3.97 24.29
C PHE A 125 8.35 -2.81 23.73
N ARG A 126 7.10 -2.65 24.17
CA ARG A 126 6.23 -1.56 23.71
C ARG A 126 6.86 -0.19 23.92
N GLN A 127 7.44 0.06 25.10
CA GLN A 127 8.10 1.34 25.40
C GLN A 127 9.31 1.56 24.49
N GLN A 128 10.16 0.55 24.29
CA GLN A 128 11.33 0.65 23.41
C GLN A 128 10.93 0.88 21.95
N ALA A 129 9.90 0.17 21.46
CA ALA A 129 9.39 0.30 20.10
C ALA A 129 8.83 1.71 19.85
N VAL A 130 8.03 2.25 20.78
CA VAL A 130 7.49 3.61 20.67
C VAL A 130 8.61 4.65 20.67
N GLN A 131 9.56 4.55 21.59
CA GLN A 131 10.72 5.46 21.63
C GLN A 131 11.56 5.39 20.34
N ALA A 132 11.72 4.20 19.76
CA ALA A 132 12.41 4.02 18.49
C ALA A 132 11.66 4.68 17.33
N MET A 133 10.33 4.54 17.27
CA MET A 133 9.49 5.19 16.25
C MET A 133 9.54 6.73 16.38
N GLU A 134 9.45 7.26 17.59
CA GLU A 134 9.57 8.70 17.87
C GLU A 134 10.95 9.23 17.45
N LYS A 135 12.02 8.49 17.77
CA LYS A 135 13.38 8.83 17.36
C LYS A 135 13.56 8.79 15.84
N ALA A 136 12.99 7.81 15.15
CA ALA A 136 13.03 7.76 13.69
C ALA A 136 12.26 8.94 13.09
N ARG A 137 11.10 9.29 13.65
CA ARG A 137 10.28 10.42 13.20
C ARG A 137 10.99 11.77 13.38
N SER A 138 11.75 11.96 14.46
CA SER A 138 12.46 13.23 14.73
C SER A 138 13.63 13.48 13.78
N GLN A 139 14.11 12.45 13.07
CA GLN A 139 15.14 12.56 12.03
C GLN A 139 14.57 12.99 10.66
N LEU A 140 13.24 13.04 10.52
CA LEU A 140 12.58 13.43 9.29
C LEU A 140 12.13 14.90 9.35
N HIS A 141 12.52 15.68 8.35
CA HIS A 141 12.08 17.06 8.16
C HIS A 141 10.95 17.10 7.13
N LEU A 142 9.70 17.20 7.60
CA LEU A 142 8.50 17.09 6.76
C LEU A 142 7.68 18.39 6.71
N ASP A 143 8.15 19.47 7.32
CA ASP A 143 7.37 20.70 7.50
C ASP A 143 6.98 21.33 6.15
N GLU A 144 7.91 21.40 5.20
CA GLU A 144 7.62 21.87 3.83
C GLU A 144 6.70 20.90 3.08
N SER A 145 6.86 19.59 3.28
CA SER A 145 5.97 18.59 2.69
C SER A 145 4.54 18.73 3.22
N TYR A 146 4.37 19.01 4.52
CA TYR A 146 3.06 19.25 5.12
C TYR A 146 2.46 20.56 4.62
N LYS A 147 3.24 21.63 4.54
CA LYS A 147 2.78 22.91 3.99
C LYS A 147 2.29 22.76 2.55
N LEU A 148 3.03 22.03 1.72
CA LEU A 148 2.64 21.74 0.35
C LEU A 148 1.36 20.90 0.30
N LEU A 149 1.27 19.85 1.12
CA LEU A 149 0.06 19.03 1.21
C LEU A 149 -1.16 19.84 1.64
N GLU A 150 -1.03 20.74 2.61
CA GLU A 150 -2.12 21.62 3.04
C GLU A 150 -2.62 22.51 1.91
N GLN A 151 -1.72 23.00 1.07
CA GLN A 151 -2.05 23.81 -0.11
C GLN A 151 -2.80 22.98 -1.15
N ILE A 152 -2.22 21.86 -1.59
CA ILE A 152 -2.81 20.94 -2.59
C ILE A 152 -4.21 20.48 -2.17
N THR A 153 -4.39 20.19 -0.88
CA THR A 153 -5.65 19.62 -0.36
C THR A 153 -6.66 20.66 0.09
N HIS A 154 -6.32 21.95 0.08
CA HIS A 154 -7.10 23.00 0.75
C HIS A 154 -7.46 22.61 2.20
N TYR A 155 -6.46 22.16 2.97
CA TYR A 155 -6.68 21.50 4.27
C TYR A 155 -7.41 22.38 5.30
N GLN A 156 -7.23 23.70 5.24
CA GLN A 156 -7.97 24.67 6.08
C GLN A 156 -9.48 24.58 5.88
N ASP A 157 -9.92 24.20 4.67
CA ASP A 157 -11.34 24.05 4.35
C ASP A 157 -11.88 22.63 4.56
N SER A 158 -11.02 21.70 5.00
CA SER A 158 -11.39 20.30 5.22
C SER A 158 -12.30 20.12 6.44
N PRO A 159 -13.07 19.00 6.49
CA PRO A 159 -13.80 18.62 7.70
C PRO A 159 -12.91 18.53 8.94
N SER A 160 -11.65 18.08 8.81
CA SER A 160 -10.73 18.00 9.97
C SER A 160 -10.46 19.36 10.60
N CYS A 161 -10.28 20.41 9.80
CA CYS A 161 -10.13 21.76 10.34
C CYS A 161 -11.47 22.34 10.82
N LYS A 162 -12.52 22.29 9.98
CA LYS A 162 -13.80 22.96 10.26
C LYS A 162 -14.60 22.34 11.40
N GLU A 163 -14.55 21.01 11.56
CA GLU A 163 -15.35 20.28 12.54
C GLU A 163 -14.54 19.83 13.75
N LYS A 164 -13.25 19.49 13.57
CA LYS A 164 -12.39 18.94 14.64
C LYS A 164 -11.30 19.90 15.09
N HIS A 165 -11.22 21.10 14.51
CA HIS A 165 -10.23 22.12 14.82
C HIS A 165 -8.77 21.66 14.64
N GLN A 166 -8.55 20.65 13.78
CA GLN A 166 -7.22 20.16 13.40
C GLN A 166 -6.77 20.86 12.12
N CYS A 167 -6.30 22.11 12.25
CA CYS A 167 -6.08 23.01 11.11
C CYS A 167 -4.61 23.14 10.67
N SER A 168 -3.68 22.42 11.28
CA SER A 168 -2.25 22.46 10.94
C SER A 168 -1.65 21.06 11.04
N LEU A 169 -1.11 20.55 9.94
CA LEU A 169 -0.33 19.32 9.86
C LEU A 169 1.09 19.51 10.41
N ILE A 170 1.59 20.76 10.47
CA ILE A 170 2.91 21.10 10.99
C ILE A 170 2.88 21.15 12.53
N ASP A 171 1.89 21.83 13.10
CA ASP A 171 1.81 22.06 14.55
C ASP A 171 1.22 20.85 15.31
N ALA A 172 0.48 19.99 14.62
CA ALA A 172 -0.07 18.78 15.19
C ALA A 172 1.04 17.77 15.54
N LYS A 173 0.81 16.99 16.61
CA LYS A 173 1.76 15.98 17.08
C LYS A 173 1.36 14.58 16.63
N ASP A 174 2.37 13.80 16.25
CA ASP A 174 2.22 12.37 16.03
C ASP A 174 2.17 11.63 17.39
N THR A 175 1.34 10.59 17.47
CA THR A 175 1.30 9.64 18.60
C THR A 175 1.48 8.23 18.05
N PHE A 176 2.53 7.54 18.52
CA PHE A 176 2.86 6.19 18.07
C PHE A 176 2.29 5.12 19.00
N SER A 177 2.01 3.93 18.45
CA SER A 177 1.51 2.78 19.20
C SER A 177 2.19 1.49 18.74
N ALA A 178 2.52 0.61 19.67
CA ALA A 178 3.05 -0.74 19.42
C ALA A 178 2.24 -1.75 20.26
N ASN A 179 0.96 -1.89 19.95
CA ASN A 179 0.06 -2.75 20.72
C ASN A 179 0.22 -4.22 20.28
N TYR A 180 0.18 -5.14 21.24
CA TYR A 180 0.23 -6.57 20.97
C TYR A 180 -0.86 -7.00 19.98
N GLN A 181 -0.49 -7.85 19.02
CA GLN A 181 -1.31 -8.34 17.90
C GLN A 181 -1.87 -7.25 16.99
N GLN A 182 -1.30 -6.04 17.02
CA GLN A 182 -1.61 -4.96 16.08
C GLN A 182 -0.35 -4.53 15.34
N GLU A 183 -0.53 -3.95 14.16
CA GLU A 183 0.58 -3.30 13.45
C GLU A 183 1.08 -2.11 14.28
N PRO A 184 2.39 -1.81 14.24
CA PRO A 184 2.89 -0.55 14.76
C PRO A 184 2.19 0.61 14.03
N GLY A 185 1.64 1.53 14.80
CA GLY A 185 0.71 2.53 14.32
C GLY A 185 1.15 3.95 14.64
N VAL A 186 0.60 4.90 13.87
CA VAL A 186 0.72 6.33 14.13
C VAL A 186 -0.65 6.99 13.99
N GLN A 187 -0.96 7.91 14.89
CA GLN A 187 -2.07 8.86 14.78
C GLN A 187 -1.47 10.26 14.68
N GLY A 188 -2.09 11.15 13.90
CA GLY A 188 -1.60 12.51 13.68
C GLY A 188 -1.21 12.79 12.23
N PRO A 189 -0.48 13.89 11.98
CA PRO A 189 -0.21 14.39 10.64
C PRO A 189 0.58 13.41 9.76
N LEU A 190 1.43 12.56 10.34
CA LEU A 190 2.16 11.55 9.55
C LEU A 190 1.22 10.56 8.87
N LYS A 191 0.14 10.15 9.55
CA LYS A 191 -0.89 9.28 8.96
C LYS A 191 -1.66 9.99 7.85
N VAL A 192 -1.99 11.27 8.06
CA VAL A 192 -2.68 12.10 7.07
C VAL A 192 -1.83 12.25 5.82
N GLY A 193 -0.57 12.68 5.97
CA GLY A 193 0.36 12.84 4.87
C GLY A 193 0.59 11.55 4.09
N ASN A 194 0.86 10.43 4.79
CA ASN A 194 1.02 9.13 4.14
C ASN A 194 -0.23 8.73 3.35
N SER A 195 -1.43 8.93 3.92
CA SER A 195 -2.67 8.53 3.25
C SER A 195 -2.89 9.33 1.97
N LEU A 196 -2.73 10.65 2.02
CA LEU A 196 -2.91 11.55 0.88
C LEU A 196 -1.90 11.26 -0.23
N VAL A 197 -0.62 11.17 0.11
CA VAL A 197 0.45 10.94 -0.86
C VAL A 197 0.36 9.53 -1.48
N ASP A 198 -0.03 8.50 -0.71
CA ASP A 198 -0.32 7.17 -1.26
C ASP A 198 -1.45 7.27 -2.30
N ALA A 199 -2.54 7.99 -2.00
CA ALA A 199 -3.64 8.17 -2.94
C ALA A 199 -3.21 8.89 -4.24
N PHE A 200 -2.44 9.99 -4.13
CA PHE A 200 -1.95 10.73 -5.30
C PHE A 200 -0.99 9.89 -6.14
N THR A 201 -0.08 9.16 -5.49
CA THR A 201 0.86 8.26 -6.16
C THR A 201 0.11 7.15 -6.92
N LEU A 202 -0.94 6.58 -6.32
CA LEU A 202 -1.77 5.56 -6.97
C LEU A 202 -2.55 6.14 -8.16
N GLN A 203 -3.13 7.34 -8.04
CA GLN A 203 -3.79 8.02 -9.17
C GLN A 203 -2.85 8.18 -10.36
N TYR A 204 -1.62 8.64 -10.10
CA TYR A 204 -0.59 8.80 -11.12
C TYR A 204 -0.27 7.45 -11.81
N TYR A 205 -0.04 6.39 -11.04
CA TYR A 205 0.25 5.06 -11.60
C TYR A 205 -0.94 4.44 -12.33
N GLU A 206 -2.17 4.68 -11.87
CA GLU A 206 -3.38 4.25 -12.60
C GLU A 206 -3.52 5.00 -13.93
N GLY A 207 -2.88 6.16 -14.06
CA GLY A 207 -2.88 6.95 -15.28
C GLY A 207 -4.15 7.79 -15.39
N PHE A 208 -4.65 8.27 -14.25
CA PHE A 208 -5.65 9.32 -14.24
C PHE A 208 -5.13 10.53 -15.05
N PRO A 209 -6.01 11.26 -15.74
CA PRO A 209 -5.67 12.57 -16.29
C PRO A 209 -5.01 13.46 -15.22
N MET A 210 -4.03 14.28 -15.61
CA MET A 210 -3.25 15.06 -14.64
C MET A 210 -4.11 16.05 -13.82
N ASP A 211 -5.21 16.53 -14.38
CA ASP A 211 -6.21 17.35 -13.66
C ASP A 211 -6.98 16.57 -12.58
N GLN A 212 -6.89 15.24 -12.56
CA GLN A 212 -7.49 14.38 -11.54
C GLN A 212 -6.47 13.84 -10.54
N VAL A 213 -5.18 13.79 -10.90
CA VAL A 213 -4.09 13.46 -9.96
C VAL A 213 -3.89 14.66 -9.05
N ALA A 214 -4.20 14.52 -7.76
CA ALA A 214 -4.15 15.63 -6.80
C ALA A 214 -4.87 16.91 -7.29
N TRP A 215 -5.94 16.76 -8.08
CA TRP A 215 -6.71 17.85 -8.70
C TRP A 215 -5.89 18.79 -9.61
N GLY A 216 -4.78 18.29 -10.17
CA GLY A 216 -3.89 19.08 -11.04
C GLY A 216 -3.15 20.20 -10.31
N GLN A 217 -3.04 20.11 -8.98
CA GLN A 217 -2.25 21.03 -8.16
C GLN A 217 -0.80 20.52 -8.08
N ASP A 218 0.15 21.41 -8.31
CA ASP A 218 1.60 21.18 -8.18
C ASP A 218 2.20 22.01 -7.03
#